data_AF-A0AA47A022-F1
#
_entry.id   AF-A0AA47A022-F1
#
_cell.length_a   1.000
_cell.length_b   1.000
_cell.length_c   1.000
_cell.angle_alpha   90.00
_cell.angle_beta   90.00
_cell.angle_gamma   90.00
#
_symmetry.space_group_name_H-M   'P 1'
#
loop_
_entity.id
_entity.type
_entity.pdbx_description
1 polymer ?
#
loop_
_entity_poly.entity_id
_entity_poly.type
_entity_poly.pdbx_seq_one_letter_code
_entity_poly.pdbx_strand_id
1 'polypeptide(L)'
;MRKIIIYLFLLNYTIMEAQKTNITLSETLSVYQIEKEEKKGFTKWQLYLKKGDRLSLLDEKEVKTDFSTPFDDEATNKMLNREAIMLIPNLIDAYKEKQSIFVFLYKDRSAMLQNYTFNEEKKTFKIKEYPLIAIGGGSVMNFGVYNMGVQKIILDDDVAFAEVAASRQVLEGGGLKFLMIEKGEVRELKFKDNYKTVRFKSPISSFEKEYLSKEIKNQFVKHKLLKEKDRFVYYGYLKDNLAANVRGDGNIYFFYKDENNPLSYQVIKYDISTKEWLINGYQEWRVHSTEDKGW
;
A
#
# COMPACT_ATOMS: atom_id res chain seq x y z
N MET A 1 39.07 -12.00 -44.73
CA MET A 1 38.66 -12.33 -43.34
C MET A 1 37.82 -11.20 -42.77
N ARG A 2 36.49 -11.34 -42.75
CA ARG A 2 35.57 -10.52 -41.97
C ARG A 2 34.37 -11.40 -41.57
N LYS A 3 34.46 -12.03 -40.40
CA LYS A 3 33.34 -12.64 -39.68
C LYS A 3 33.27 -11.92 -38.34
N ILE A 4 32.52 -10.82 -38.27
CA ILE A 4 32.16 -10.18 -37.00
C ILE A 4 30.73 -9.65 -37.11
N ILE A 5 29.85 -10.34 -36.40
CA ILE A 5 28.65 -9.85 -35.70
C ILE A 5 27.52 -9.27 -36.59
N ILE A 6 26.61 -10.16 -36.99
CA ILE A 6 25.20 -9.82 -37.18
C ILE A 6 24.40 -10.85 -36.36
N TYR A 7 24.48 -10.73 -35.03
CA TYR A 7 23.65 -11.52 -34.10
C TYR A 7 23.33 -10.74 -32.81
N LEU A 8 23.23 -9.40 -32.91
CA LEU A 8 22.97 -8.53 -31.75
C LEU A 8 21.92 -7.42 -32.01
N PHE A 9 21.20 -7.44 -33.14
CA PHE A 9 20.25 -6.38 -33.49
C PHE A 9 18.86 -6.88 -33.93
N LEU A 10 18.42 -8.04 -33.45
CA LEU A 10 17.04 -8.54 -33.66
C LEU A 10 16.15 -8.48 -32.41
N LEU A 11 16.53 -7.70 -31.39
CA LEU A 11 15.70 -7.44 -30.19
C LEU A 11 15.21 -6.00 -30.08
N ASN A 12 15.33 -5.19 -31.15
CA ASN A 12 14.98 -3.77 -31.16
C ASN A 12 13.82 -3.38 -32.09
N TYR A 13 12.97 -4.32 -32.52
CA TYR A 13 11.81 -3.97 -33.34
C TYR A 13 10.56 -4.77 -32.93
N THR A 14 10.01 -4.40 -31.76
CA THR A 14 8.59 -4.46 -31.34
C THR A 14 8.53 -4.18 -29.84
N ILE A 15 9.04 -3.01 -29.42
CA ILE A 15 8.67 -2.44 -28.12
C ILE A 15 7.53 -1.48 -28.41
N MET A 16 6.31 -2.02 -28.48
CA MET A 16 5.17 -1.26 -27.97
C MET A 16 5.41 -1.08 -26.47
N GLU A 17 5.33 0.17 -26.02
CA GLU A 17 5.81 0.67 -24.72
C GLU A 17 5.38 -0.22 -23.55
N ALA A 18 6.28 -1.07 -23.06
CA ALA A 18 6.04 -1.81 -21.83
C ALA A 18 6.13 -0.83 -20.65
N GLN A 19 5.02 -0.60 -19.95
CA GLN A 19 5.03 0.17 -18.72
C GLN A 19 5.77 -0.63 -17.64
N LYS A 20 6.80 -0.01 -17.04
CA LYS A 20 7.65 -0.62 -16.02
C LYS A 20 7.57 0.19 -14.75
N THR A 21 7.10 -0.46 -13.69
CA THR A 21 7.17 0.08 -12.32
C THR A 21 8.14 -0.76 -11.53
N ASN A 22 9.02 -0.13 -10.76
CA ASN A 22 10.05 -0.80 -9.96
C ASN A 22 10.05 -0.21 -8.54
N ILE A 23 9.87 -1.07 -7.54
CA ILE A 23 9.93 -0.75 -6.12
C ILE A 23 11.16 -1.41 -5.52
N THR A 24 12.12 -0.59 -5.10
CA THR A 24 13.35 -1.06 -4.43
C THR A 24 13.04 -1.44 -2.99
N LEU A 25 13.35 -2.70 -2.63
CA LEU A 25 13.21 -3.23 -1.27
C LEU A 25 14.51 -3.14 -0.47
N SER A 26 15.65 -3.28 -1.15
CA SER A 26 17.00 -3.08 -0.63
C SER A 26 17.97 -2.85 -1.80
N GLU A 27 19.26 -2.64 -1.52
CA GLU A 27 20.28 -2.42 -2.57
C GLU A 27 20.29 -3.47 -3.69
N THR A 28 19.95 -4.72 -3.35
CA THR A 28 20.01 -5.85 -4.29
C THR A 28 18.66 -6.47 -4.61
N LEU A 29 17.58 -6.02 -3.95
CA LEU A 29 16.26 -6.63 -4.05
C LEU A 29 15.22 -5.60 -4.46
N SER A 30 14.43 -5.93 -5.47
CA SER A 30 13.34 -5.07 -5.94
C SER A 30 12.17 -5.89 -6.48
N VAL A 31 10.97 -5.33 -6.38
CA VAL A 31 9.76 -5.86 -7.02
C VAL A 31 9.49 -4.99 -8.22
N TYR A 32 9.29 -5.59 -9.39
CA TYR A 32 8.95 -4.84 -10.59
C TYR A 32 7.81 -5.50 -11.34
N GLN A 33 7.01 -4.67 -12.00
CA GLN A 33 5.97 -5.13 -12.90
C GLN A 33 6.35 -4.88 -14.36
N ILE A 34 5.85 -5.75 -15.22
CA ILE A 34 5.89 -5.59 -16.68
C ILE A 34 4.47 -5.76 -17.21
N GLU A 35 4.03 -4.81 -18.00
CA GLU A 35 2.82 -4.90 -18.82
C GLU A 35 3.24 -4.99 -20.28
N LYS A 36 2.76 -6.02 -20.98
CA LYS A 36 3.05 -6.22 -22.40
C LYS A 36 1.83 -6.72 -23.15
N GLU A 37 1.53 -6.11 -24.29
CA GLU A 37 0.58 -6.70 -25.24
C GLU A 37 1.22 -7.93 -25.89
N GLU A 38 0.71 -9.12 -25.59
CA GLU A 38 1.23 -10.38 -26.15
C GLU A 38 0.59 -10.70 -27.50
N LYS A 39 -0.70 -10.39 -27.66
CA LYS A 39 -1.50 -10.58 -28.86
C LYS A 39 -2.52 -9.46 -28.95
N LYS A 40 -2.97 -9.12 -30.16
CA LYS A 40 -3.91 -8.02 -30.40
C LYS A 40 -5.08 -8.11 -29.43
N GLY A 41 -5.21 -7.10 -28.56
CA GLY A 41 -6.32 -7.01 -27.63
C GLY A 41 -6.21 -7.81 -26.35
N PHE A 42 -5.01 -8.27 -25.98
CA PHE A 42 -4.73 -8.85 -24.68
C PHE A 42 -3.41 -8.31 -24.12
N THR A 43 -3.48 -7.81 -22.90
CA THR A 43 -2.32 -7.38 -22.13
C THR A 43 -1.99 -8.43 -21.09
N LYS A 44 -0.75 -8.89 -21.09
CA LYS A 44 -0.19 -9.70 -20.01
C LYS A 44 0.49 -8.80 -19.00
N TRP A 45 0.05 -8.91 -17.76
CA TRP A 45 0.68 -8.31 -16.60
C TRP A 45 1.50 -9.38 -15.87
N GLN A 46 2.72 -9.04 -15.50
CA GLN A 46 3.62 -9.94 -14.77
C GLN A 46 4.31 -9.16 -13.64
N LEU A 47 4.31 -9.77 -12.45
CA LEU A 47 5.03 -9.28 -11.29
C LEU A 47 6.25 -10.15 -11.04
N TYR A 48 7.38 -9.52 -10.73
CA TYR A 48 8.62 -10.22 -10.54
C TYR A 48 9.38 -9.74 -9.30
N LEU A 49 10.16 -10.65 -8.73
CA LEU A 49 11.21 -10.35 -7.77
C LEU A 49 12.56 -10.34 -8.49
N LYS A 50 13.25 -9.21 -8.45
CA LYS A 50 14.62 -9.06 -8.93
C LYS A 50 15.60 -9.13 -7.77
N LYS A 51 16.56 -10.06 -7.84
CA LYS A 51 17.69 -10.17 -6.90
C LYS A 51 19.01 -10.13 -7.68
N GLY A 52 19.67 -8.98 -7.70
CA GLY A 52 20.78 -8.73 -8.64
C GLY A 52 20.30 -8.90 -10.09
N ASP A 53 20.95 -9.78 -10.86
CA ASP A 53 20.56 -10.10 -12.24
C ASP A 53 19.50 -11.20 -12.36
N ARG A 54 19.11 -11.83 -11.24
CA ARG A 54 18.12 -12.90 -11.24
C ARG A 54 16.71 -12.33 -11.17
N LEU A 55 15.83 -12.87 -12.00
CA LEU A 55 14.41 -12.53 -12.06
C LEU A 55 13.58 -13.77 -11.74
N SER A 56 12.71 -13.66 -10.74
CA SER A 56 11.75 -14.71 -10.37
C SER A 56 10.33 -14.19 -10.59
N LEU A 57 9.53 -14.89 -11.40
CA LEU A 57 8.12 -14.54 -11.59
C LEU A 57 7.35 -14.81 -10.29
N LEU A 58 6.65 -13.80 -9.80
CA LEU A 58 5.84 -13.85 -8.58
C LEU A 58 4.37 -14.11 -8.88
N ASP A 59 3.81 -13.39 -9.85
CA ASP A 59 2.39 -13.50 -10.26
C ASP A 59 2.26 -13.09 -11.73
N GLU A 60 1.24 -13.59 -12.40
CA GLU A 60 0.90 -13.20 -13.77
C GLU A 60 -0.59 -13.22 -14.02
N LYS A 61 -1.04 -12.34 -14.93
CA LYS A 61 -2.44 -12.27 -15.34
C LYS A 61 -2.53 -11.84 -16.80
N GLU A 62 -3.29 -12.60 -17.59
CA GLU A 62 -3.72 -12.15 -18.91
C GLU A 62 -5.04 -11.39 -18.77
N VAL A 63 -5.11 -10.20 -19.38
CA VAL A 63 -6.28 -9.33 -19.34
C VAL A 63 -6.69 -9.03 -20.78
N LYS A 64 -7.95 -9.30 -21.09
CA LYS A 64 -8.54 -8.89 -22.36
C LYS A 64 -8.68 -7.36 -22.38
N THR A 65 -8.05 -6.72 -23.35
CA THR A 65 -7.96 -5.27 -23.47
C THR A 65 -8.60 -4.68 -24.71
N ASP A 66 -8.82 -5.48 -25.76
CA ASP A 66 -9.66 -5.07 -26.89
C ASP A 66 -11.10 -5.50 -26.64
N PHE A 67 -11.95 -4.49 -26.52
CA PHE A 67 -13.39 -4.62 -26.48
C PHE A 67 -13.95 -4.06 -27.78
N SER A 68 -13.51 -4.62 -28.92
CA SER A 68 -14.07 -4.30 -30.23
C SER A 68 -15.55 -4.63 -30.23
N THR A 69 -16.36 -3.61 -30.53
CA THR A 69 -17.79 -3.79 -30.78
C THR A 69 -18.03 -4.06 -32.26
N PRO A 70 -19.18 -4.65 -32.65
CA PRO A 70 -19.58 -4.74 -34.06
C PRO A 70 -19.85 -3.36 -34.70
N PHE A 71 -19.67 -2.26 -33.96
CA PHE A 71 -19.85 -0.90 -34.45
C PHE A 71 -18.48 -0.29 -34.75
N ASP A 72 -18.27 0.15 -36.00
CA ASP A 72 -17.07 0.84 -36.50
C ASP A 72 -16.99 2.31 -35.99
N ASP A 73 -17.35 2.56 -34.73
CA ASP A 73 -17.18 3.88 -34.12
C ASP A 73 -15.90 3.91 -33.26
N GLU A 74 -14.94 4.73 -33.69
CA GLU A 74 -13.67 4.97 -33.00
C GLU A 74 -13.87 5.49 -31.57
N ALA A 75 -14.91 6.31 -31.33
CA ALA A 75 -15.19 6.86 -30.00
C ALA A 75 -15.63 5.77 -29.02
N THR A 76 -16.53 4.88 -29.43
CA THR A 76 -17.00 3.74 -28.63
C THR A 76 -15.87 2.75 -28.33
N ASN A 77 -15.04 2.42 -29.32
CA ASN A 77 -13.89 1.52 -29.11
C ASN A 77 -12.85 2.15 -28.15
N LYS A 78 -12.58 3.46 -28.27
CA LYS A 78 -11.70 4.19 -27.34
C LYS A 78 -12.26 4.22 -25.91
N MET A 79 -13.59 4.29 -25.75
CA MET A 79 -14.25 4.22 -24.45
C MET A 79 -14.11 2.85 -23.79
N LEU A 80 -14.35 1.77 -24.51
CA LEU A 80 -14.26 0.41 -23.93
C LEU A 80 -12.81 0.02 -23.61
N ASN A 81 -11.85 0.47 -24.44
CA ASN A 81 -10.43 0.30 -24.13
C ASN A 81 -10.01 1.06 -22.86
N ARG A 82 -10.70 2.15 -22.49
CA ARG A 82 -10.50 2.80 -21.18
C ARG A 82 -11.05 1.97 -20.04
N GLU A 83 -12.14 1.22 -20.22
CA GLU A 83 -12.62 0.29 -19.18
C GLU A 83 -11.62 -0.85 -18.92
N ALA A 84 -10.96 -1.32 -19.98
CA ALA A 84 -9.96 -2.37 -19.92
C ALA A 84 -8.79 -2.06 -18.98
N ILE A 85 -8.34 -0.80 -18.95
CA ILE A 85 -7.19 -0.38 -18.14
C ILE A 85 -7.41 -0.65 -16.65
N MET A 86 -8.67 -0.64 -16.21
CA MET A 86 -9.04 -0.91 -14.81
C MET A 86 -9.01 -2.39 -14.45
N LEU A 87 -8.80 -3.28 -15.42
CA LEU A 87 -8.71 -4.72 -15.21
C LEU A 87 -7.25 -5.18 -15.16
N ILE A 88 -6.33 -4.37 -15.66
CA ILE A 88 -4.88 -4.60 -15.58
C ILE A 88 -4.44 -4.33 -14.14
N PRO A 89 -3.82 -5.30 -13.45
CA PRO A 89 -3.26 -5.05 -12.13
C PRO A 89 -2.15 -4.00 -12.17
N ASN A 90 -1.92 -3.31 -11.06
CA ASN A 90 -0.89 -2.28 -10.99
C ASN A 90 -0.19 -2.26 -9.62
N LEU A 91 1.12 -2.36 -9.65
CA LEU A 91 2.03 -2.27 -8.50
C LEU A 91 2.07 -0.83 -7.98
N ILE A 92 1.69 -0.64 -6.72
CA ILE A 92 1.69 0.67 -6.07
C ILE A 92 2.90 0.82 -5.15
N ASP A 93 3.14 -0.17 -4.30
CA ASP A 93 4.23 -0.13 -3.32
C ASP A 93 4.57 -1.55 -2.84
N ALA A 94 5.70 -1.72 -2.18
CA ALA A 94 6.10 -2.98 -1.57
C ALA A 94 7.11 -2.76 -0.43
N TYR A 95 7.21 -3.72 0.47
CA TYR A 95 8.30 -3.81 1.43
C TYR A 95 8.63 -5.25 1.78
N LYS A 96 9.80 -5.45 2.41
CA LYS A 96 10.28 -6.75 2.86
C LYS A 96 10.19 -6.83 4.39
N GLU A 97 9.66 -7.95 4.89
CA GLU A 97 9.69 -8.36 6.30
C GLU A 97 10.36 -9.73 6.37
N LYS A 98 11.60 -9.82 6.85
CA LYS A 98 12.36 -11.08 6.94
C LYS A 98 12.33 -11.90 5.63
N GLN A 99 11.57 -13.00 5.58
CA GLN A 99 11.39 -13.90 4.41
C GLN A 99 10.12 -13.61 3.60
N SER A 100 9.33 -12.64 4.02
CA SER A 100 8.08 -12.21 3.38
C SER A 100 8.28 -10.93 2.59
N ILE A 101 7.58 -10.83 1.47
CA ILE A 101 7.47 -9.60 0.69
C ILE A 101 6.00 -9.23 0.63
N PHE A 102 5.69 -8.04 1.12
CA PHE A 102 4.36 -7.47 1.10
C PHE A 102 4.28 -6.52 -0.08
N VAL A 103 3.34 -6.78 -0.98
CA VAL A 103 3.15 -6.01 -2.22
C VAL A 103 1.75 -5.40 -2.18
N PHE A 104 1.70 -4.07 -2.25
CA PHE A 104 0.47 -3.32 -2.43
C PHE A 104 0.23 -3.11 -3.91
N LEU A 105 -0.95 -3.52 -4.36
CA LEU A 105 -1.33 -3.46 -5.76
C LEU A 105 -2.82 -3.23 -5.89
N TYR A 106 -3.19 -2.59 -6.98
CA TYR A 106 -4.56 -2.63 -7.47
C TYR A 106 -4.75 -3.90 -8.29
N LYS A 107 -5.71 -4.75 -7.93
CA LYS A 107 -6.07 -5.99 -8.65
C LYS A 107 -7.52 -6.32 -8.35
N ASP A 108 -8.23 -6.89 -9.33
CA ASP A 108 -9.62 -7.33 -9.20
C ASP A 108 -10.55 -6.23 -8.65
N ARG A 109 -10.39 -5.01 -9.18
CA ARG A 109 -11.15 -3.81 -8.79
C ARG A 109 -11.04 -3.46 -7.30
N SER A 110 -9.94 -3.84 -6.67
CA SER A 110 -9.70 -3.62 -5.25
C SER A 110 -8.27 -3.16 -5.00
N ALA A 111 -8.08 -2.35 -3.97
CA ALA A 111 -6.78 -2.26 -3.33
C ALA A 111 -6.51 -3.58 -2.62
N MET A 112 -5.38 -4.20 -2.95
CA MET A 112 -4.98 -5.52 -2.50
C MET A 112 -3.61 -5.44 -1.84
N LEU A 113 -3.42 -6.25 -0.80
CA LEU A 113 -2.11 -6.58 -0.27
C LEU A 113 -1.84 -8.06 -0.55
N GLN A 114 -0.76 -8.36 -1.25
CA GLN A 114 -0.28 -9.73 -1.44
C GLN A 114 0.95 -9.95 -0.56
N ASN A 115 0.99 -11.09 0.15
CA ASN A 115 2.14 -11.53 0.91
C ASN A 115 2.78 -12.74 0.22
N TYR A 116 4.03 -12.60 -0.21
CA TYR A 116 4.86 -13.66 -0.76
C TYR A 116 5.86 -14.14 0.29
N THR A 117 5.64 -15.31 0.87
CA THR A 117 6.55 -15.91 1.84
C THR A 117 7.50 -16.88 1.15
N PHE A 118 8.80 -16.60 1.19
CA PHE A 118 9.83 -17.42 0.52
C PHE A 118 10.22 -18.64 1.36
N ASN A 119 10.21 -19.81 0.73
CA ASN A 119 10.81 -21.03 1.27
C ASN A 119 12.18 -21.24 0.62
N GLU A 120 13.25 -21.05 1.39
CA GLU A 120 14.63 -21.14 0.88
C GLU A 120 15.00 -22.55 0.40
N GLU A 121 14.55 -23.59 1.10
CA GLU A 121 14.85 -24.99 0.79
C GLU A 121 14.23 -25.42 -0.54
N LYS A 122 12.95 -25.09 -0.72
CA LYS A 122 12.17 -25.46 -1.91
C LYS A 122 12.30 -24.46 -3.04
N LYS A 123 12.91 -23.29 -2.81
CA LYS A 123 12.98 -22.16 -3.75
C LYS A 123 11.61 -21.79 -4.32
N THR A 124 10.58 -21.84 -3.49
CA THR A 124 9.18 -21.54 -3.84
C THR A 124 8.64 -20.43 -2.96
N PHE A 125 7.49 -19.88 -3.33
CA PHE A 125 6.78 -18.88 -2.54
C PHE A 125 5.35 -19.35 -2.26
N LYS A 126 4.84 -19.03 -1.06
CA LYS A 126 3.40 -19.07 -0.76
C LYS A 126 2.84 -17.66 -0.89
N ILE A 127 1.69 -17.53 -1.55
CA ILE A 127 0.99 -16.26 -1.74
C ILE A 127 -0.24 -16.24 -0.86
N LYS A 128 -0.45 -15.15 -0.11
CA LYS A 128 -1.74 -14.82 0.52
C LYS A 128 -2.23 -13.48 -0.01
N GLU A 129 -3.49 -13.39 -0.39
CA GLU A 129 -4.09 -12.15 -0.88
C GLU A 129 -5.08 -11.59 0.14
N TYR A 130 -4.96 -10.30 0.44
CA TYR A 130 -5.79 -9.57 1.39
C TYR A 130 -6.51 -8.45 0.66
N PRO A 131 -7.81 -8.61 0.31
CA PRO A 131 -8.59 -7.54 -0.26
C PRO A 131 -8.82 -6.47 0.80
N LEU A 132 -8.32 -5.26 0.55
CA LEU A 132 -8.35 -4.17 1.51
C LEU A 132 -9.59 -3.30 1.28
N ILE A 133 -9.68 -2.67 0.11
CA ILE A 133 -10.73 -1.72 -0.23
C ILE A 133 -11.27 -2.11 -1.60
N ALA A 134 -12.52 -2.56 -1.65
CA ALA A 134 -13.21 -2.77 -2.92
C ALA A 134 -13.58 -1.41 -3.51
N ILE A 135 -13.29 -1.21 -4.80
CA ILE A 135 -13.67 0.00 -5.52
C ILE A 135 -14.97 -0.28 -6.27
N GLY A 136 -15.97 0.56 -6.04
CA GLY A 136 -17.30 0.41 -6.61
C GLY A 136 -17.31 0.31 -8.14
N GLY A 137 -18.34 -0.36 -8.67
CA GLY A 137 -18.57 -0.50 -10.10
C GLY A 137 -18.99 0.82 -10.76
N GLY A 138 -18.85 0.88 -12.08
CA GLY A 138 -19.20 2.06 -12.89
C GLY A 138 -18.17 2.32 -13.98
N SER A 139 -18.58 3.04 -15.02
CA SER A 139 -17.72 3.34 -16.15
C SER A 139 -16.62 4.35 -15.79
N VAL A 140 -15.44 4.19 -16.36
CA VAL A 140 -14.35 5.18 -16.40
C VAL A 140 -14.83 6.53 -16.91
N MET A 141 -15.79 6.55 -17.84
CA MET A 141 -16.38 7.79 -18.34
C MET A 141 -17.06 8.60 -17.23
N ASN A 142 -17.83 7.94 -16.37
CA ASN A 142 -18.60 8.62 -15.35
C ASN A 142 -17.78 8.88 -14.08
N PHE A 143 -16.81 8.02 -13.78
CA PHE A 143 -16.13 8.01 -12.49
C PHE A 143 -14.61 8.20 -12.57
N GLY A 144 -14.05 8.37 -13.78
CA GLY A 144 -12.60 8.44 -14.02
C GLY A 144 -11.89 7.11 -13.75
N VAL A 145 -10.56 7.04 -13.89
CA VAL A 145 -9.83 5.80 -13.55
C VAL A 145 -9.72 5.62 -12.02
N TYR A 146 -9.22 4.47 -11.58
CA TYR A 146 -8.94 4.26 -10.17
C TYR A 146 -7.70 5.04 -9.75
N ASN A 147 -7.63 5.40 -8.48
CA ASN A 147 -6.47 5.94 -7.82
C ASN A 147 -6.21 5.14 -6.54
N MET A 148 -4.95 4.76 -6.30
CA MET A 148 -4.54 4.10 -5.08
C MET A 148 -3.23 4.71 -4.59
N GLY A 149 -3.19 5.06 -3.31
CA GLY A 149 -2.02 5.60 -2.64
C GLY A 149 -1.69 4.78 -1.41
N VAL A 150 -0.40 4.58 -1.17
CA VAL A 150 0.11 3.90 0.02
C VAL A 150 1.15 4.79 0.69
N GLN A 151 0.95 5.05 1.97
CA GLN A 151 1.96 5.63 2.85
C GLN A 151 2.34 4.54 3.84
N LYS A 152 3.63 4.31 4.08
CA LYS A 152 4.07 3.29 5.03
C LYS A 152 5.24 3.74 5.87
N ILE A 153 5.35 3.13 7.05
CA ILE A 153 6.51 3.23 7.92
C ILE A 153 6.86 1.84 8.43
N ILE A 154 8.16 1.53 8.43
CA ILE A 154 8.71 0.28 8.95
C ILE A 154 9.44 0.65 10.22
N LEU A 155 8.96 0.16 11.38
CA LEU A 155 9.52 0.51 12.68
C LEU A 155 10.53 -0.54 13.15
N ASP A 156 10.34 -1.77 12.74
CA ASP A 156 11.17 -2.92 13.07
C ASP A 156 11.17 -3.93 11.92
N ASP A 157 12.04 -4.94 12.00
CA ASP A 157 12.17 -5.99 10.96
C ASP A 157 10.87 -6.75 10.71
N ASP A 158 9.97 -6.79 11.69
CA ASP A 158 8.67 -7.46 11.66
C ASP A 158 7.50 -6.60 12.15
N VAL A 159 7.63 -5.28 12.08
CA VAL A 159 6.51 -4.36 12.36
C VAL A 159 6.50 -3.21 11.36
N ALA A 160 5.44 -3.16 10.57
CA ALA A 160 5.14 -2.06 9.67
C ALA A 160 3.72 -1.55 9.86
N PHE A 161 3.53 -0.26 9.57
CA PHE A 161 2.22 0.36 9.48
C PHE A 161 2.05 0.94 8.09
N ALA A 162 0.85 0.83 7.54
CA ALA A 162 0.54 1.35 6.22
C ALA A 162 -0.84 1.98 6.21
N GLU A 163 -0.93 3.17 5.64
CA GLU A 163 -2.20 3.72 5.20
C GLU A 163 -2.39 3.39 3.72
N VAL A 164 -3.54 2.82 3.42
CA VAL A 164 -3.96 2.53 2.05
C VAL A 164 -5.21 3.35 1.76
N ALA A 165 -5.12 4.23 0.78
CA ALA A 165 -6.23 4.98 0.23
C ALA A 165 -6.52 4.48 -1.17
N ALA A 166 -7.79 4.25 -1.49
CA ALA A 166 -8.19 3.85 -2.83
C ALA A 166 -9.53 4.46 -3.19
N SER A 167 -9.63 5.06 -4.37
CA SER A 167 -10.84 5.75 -4.82
C SER A 167 -10.96 5.75 -6.34
N ARG A 168 -12.05 6.34 -6.83
CA ARG A 168 -12.22 6.75 -8.21
C ARG A 168 -11.83 8.22 -8.34
N GLN A 169 -11.26 8.61 -9.48
CA GLN A 169 -10.80 9.99 -9.68
C GLN A 169 -11.91 11.05 -9.54
N VAL A 170 -13.15 10.73 -9.95
CA VAL A 170 -14.25 11.70 -10.01
C VAL A 170 -15.23 11.59 -8.84
N LEU A 171 -15.15 10.52 -8.04
CA LEU A 171 -16.01 10.34 -6.84
C LEU A 171 -15.20 10.36 -5.54
N GLU A 172 -15.82 10.88 -4.49
CA GLU A 172 -15.43 10.65 -3.09
C GLU A 172 -15.68 9.20 -2.61
N GLY A 173 -16.16 8.31 -3.49
CA GLY A 173 -16.52 6.90 -3.22
C GLY A 173 -15.31 5.98 -3.07
N GLY A 174 -14.32 6.40 -2.31
CA GLY A 174 -13.14 5.63 -1.94
C GLY A 174 -13.21 5.05 -0.53
N GLY A 175 -12.18 4.31 -0.17
CA GLY A 175 -11.93 3.86 1.19
C GLY A 175 -10.54 4.28 1.66
N LEU A 176 -10.40 4.36 2.97
CA LEU A 176 -9.12 4.51 3.64
C LEU A 176 -9.02 3.42 4.70
N LYS A 177 -7.90 2.70 4.71
CA LYS A 177 -7.58 1.72 5.73
C LYS A 177 -6.22 2.00 6.32
N PHE A 178 -6.14 1.95 7.64
CA PHE A 178 -4.88 1.99 8.36
C PHE A 178 -4.55 0.58 8.84
N LEU A 179 -3.42 0.05 8.40
CA LEU A 179 -3.00 -1.32 8.62
C LEU A 179 -1.83 -1.36 9.57
N MET A 180 -1.82 -2.37 10.42
CA MET A 180 -0.65 -2.87 11.12
C MET A 180 -0.31 -4.24 10.55
N ILE A 181 0.95 -4.41 10.14
CA ILE A 181 1.48 -5.69 9.70
C ILE A 181 2.59 -6.05 10.67
N GLU A 182 2.37 -7.11 11.43
CA GLU A 182 3.32 -7.57 12.43
C GLU A 182 3.44 -9.09 12.36
N LYS A 183 4.67 -9.59 12.24
CA LYS A 183 5.00 -11.02 12.23
C LYS A 183 4.19 -11.80 11.19
N GLY A 184 4.03 -11.24 10.00
CA GLY A 184 3.27 -11.87 8.93
C GLY A 184 1.74 -11.73 9.03
N GLU A 185 1.21 -11.17 10.12
CA GLU A 185 -0.24 -10.95 10.30
C GLU A 185 -0.66 -9.55 9.89
N VAL A 186 -1.78 -9.44 9.18
CA VAL A 186 -2.35 -8.18 8.72
C VAL A 186 -3.58 -7.84 9.55
N ARG A 187 -3.54 -6.68 10.20
CA ARG A 187 -4.63 -6.12 11.02
C ARG A 187 -4.99 -4.73 10.52
N GLU A 188 -6.27 -4.40 10.53
CA GLU A 188 -6.79 -3.06 10.29
C GLU A 188 -7.02 -2.38 11.65
N LEU A 189 -6.45 -1.18 11.83
CA LEU A 189 -6.69 -0.35 13.00
C LEU A 189 -7.87 0.58 12.71
N LYS A 190 -8.98 0.37 13.43
CA LYS A 190 -10.18 1.20 13.33
C LYS A 190 -10.27 2.16 14.49
N PHE A 191 -10.11 3.45 14.21
CA PHE A 191 -10.32 4.50 15.20
C PHE A 191 -11.81 4.80 15.35
N LYS A 192 -12.34 4.81 16.58
CA LYS A 192 -13.73 5.21 16.87
C LYS A 192 -13.82 6.03 18.15
N ASP A 193 -14.82 6.90 18.19
CA ASP A 193 -15.08 7.81 19.31
C ASP A 193 -15.54 7.10 20.59
N ASN A 194 -16.09 5.88 20.48
CA ASN A 194 -16.68 5.15 21.61
C ASN A 194 -15.72 4.18 22.32
N TYR A 195 -14.46 4.09 21.89
CA TYR A 195 -13.43 3.37 22.67
C TYR A 195 -13.00 4.21 23.87
N LYS A 196 -12.28 3.61 24.85
CA LYS A 196 -11.69 4.30 26.01
C LYS A 196 -10.58 5.27 25.53
N THR A 197 -10.99 6.28 24.80
CA THR A 197 -10.14 7.21 24.07
C THR A 197 -9.87 8.41 24.97
N VAL A 198 -8.61 8.75 25.16
CA VAL A 198 -8.28 10.06 25.71
C VAL A 198 -8.17 11.04 24.54
N ARG A 199 -9.05 12.04 24.55
CA ARG A 199 -9.08 13.11 23.55
C ARG A 199 -8.69 14.44 24.17
N PHE A 200 -7.81 15.16 23.52
CA PHE A 200 -7.45 16.53 23.90
C PHE A 200 -7.06 17.36 22.68
N LYS A 201 -7.23 18.68 22.80
CA LYS A 201 -6.82 19.66 21.78
C LYS A 201 -5.47 20.26 22.15
N SER A 202 -4.49 20.09 21.26
CA SER A 202 -3.17 20.73 21.38
C SER A 202 -2.54 20.80 19.99
N PRO A 203 -2.24 21.99 19.44
CA PRO A 203 -1.54 22.07 18.16
C PRO A 203 -0.11 21.54 18.29
N ILE A 204 0.35 20.82 17.26
CA ILE A 204 1.77 20.48 17.12
C ILE A 204 2.53 21.73 16.68
N SER A 205 3.57 22.11 17.43
CA SER A 205 4.39 23.28 17.12
C SER A 205 5.68 22.96 16.37
N SER A 206 6.14 21.70 16.43
CA SER A 206 7.33 21.22 15.70
C SER A 206 7.19 19.73 15.39
N PHE A 207 7.75 19.31 14.25
CA PHE A 207 7.88 17.90 13.86
C PHE A 207 9.26 17.31 14.18
N GLU A 208 10.11 18.05 14.88
CA GLU A 208 11.38 17.52 15.40
C GLU A 208 11.12 16.39 16.39
N LYS A 209 11.90 15.30 16.27
CA LYS A 209 11.62 14.04 16.97
C LYS A 209 11.66 14.21 18.48
N GLU A 210 12.65 14.93 19.00
CA GLU A 210 12.83 15.20 20.43
C GLU A 210 11.69 16.03 20.98
N TYR A 211 11.25 17.05 20.22
CA TYR A 211 10.14 17.92 20.63
C TYR A 211 8.83 17.15 20.68
N LEU A 212 8.48 16.42 19.60
CA LEU A 212 7.27 15.58 19.55
C LEU A 212 7.26 14.54 20.66
N SER A 213 8.38 13.86 20.88
CA SER A 213 8.51 12.87 21.95
C SER A 213 8.17 13.46 23.31
N LYS A 214 8.74 14.64 23.62
CA LYS A 214 8.48 15.35 24.87
C LYS A 214 7.05 15.86 24.97
N GLU A 215 6.52 16.44 23.90
CA GLU A 215 5.15 16.94 23.86
C GLU A 215 4.14 15.81 24.12
N ILE A 216 4.26 14.69 23.41
CA ILE A 216 3.38 13.54 23.60
C ILE A 216 3.49 13.00 25.03
N LYS A 217 4.71 12.80 25.55
CA LYS A 217 4.90 12.31 26.92
C LYS A 217 4.25 13.24 27.95
N ASN A 218 4.40 14.57 27.79
CA ASN A 218 3.78 15.54 28.68
C ASN A 218 2.26 15.44 28.69
N GLN A 219 1.64 15.20 27.53
CA GLN A 219 0.20 15.00 27.45
C GLN A 219 -0.22 13.71 28.18
N PHE A 220 0.56 12.63 28.05
CA PHE A 220 0.29 11.37 28.77
C PHE A 220 0.34 11.57 30.28
N VAL A 221 1.35 12.29 30.78
CA VAL A 221 1.47 12.61 32.21
C VAL A 221 0.32 13.50 32.69
N LYS A 222 0.02 14.57 31.95
CA LYS A 222 -1.08 15.50 32.25
C LYS A 222 -2.43 14.79 32.35
N HIS A 223 -2.66 13.82 31.46
CA HIS A 223 -3.88 13.02 31.42
C HIS A 223 -3.82 11.74 32.28
N LYS A 224 -2.80 11.59 33.13
CA LYS A 224 -2.62 10.45 34.06
C LYS A 224 -2.57 9.07 33.37
N LEU A 225 -2.11 9.03 32.12
CA LEU A 225 -1.85 7.80 31.37
C LEU A 225 -0.47 7.22 31.69
N LEU A 226 0.46 8.08 32.09
CA LEU A 226 1.80 7.73 32.55
C LEU A 226 2.20 8.63 33.73
N LYS A 227 3.21 8.21 34.50
CA LYS A 227 3.91 9.05 35.46
C LYS A 227 5.14 9.68 34.80
N GLU A 228 5.66 10.76 35.37
CA GLU A 228 6.83 11.48 34.81
C GLU A 228 8.06 10.58 34.59
N LYS A 229 8.27 9.65 35.52
CA LYS A 229 9.40 8.71 35.52
C LYS A 229 9.18 7.50 34.62
N ASP A 230 7.97 7.26 34.16
CA ASP A 230 7.65 6.09 33.35
C ASP A 230 8.37 6.19 32.00
N ARG A 231 8.77 5.04 31.46
CA ARG A 231 9.41 4.97 30.14
C ARG A 231 8.43 5.38 29.05
N PHE A 232 8.92 6.16 28.10
CA PHE A 232 8.22 6.52 26.88
C PHE A 232 9.25 6.64 25.75
N VAL A 233 9.03 5.93 24.64
CA VAL A 233 9.93 5.92 23.49
C VAL A 233 9.11 6.24 22.25
N TYR A 234 9.47 7.32 21.56
CA TYR A 234 8.86 7.76 20.32
C TYR A 234 9.66 7.29 19.11
N TYR A 235 8.98 6.71 18.13
CA TYR A 235 9.62 6.09 16.96
C TYR A 235 9.50 6.92 15.68
N GLY A 236 8.40 7.63 15.51
CA GLY A 236 8.17 8.45 14.32
C GLY A 236 6.69 8.65 14.05
N TYR A 237 6.40 9.17 12.87
CA TYR A 237 5.03 9.41 12.43
C TYR A 237 4.81 9.02 10.98
N LEU A 238 3.54 8.76 10.65
CA LEU A 238 3.04 8.61 9.29
C LEU A 238 1.98 9.68 9.05
N LYS A 239 2.09 10.42 7.95
CA LYS A 239 1.05 11.36 7.53
C LYS A 239 0.15 10.68 6.52
N ASP A 240 -1.16 10.87 6.66
CA ASP A 240 -2.11 10.37 5.68
C ASP A 240 -1.93 11.06 4.33
N ASN A 241 -2.43 10.44 3.26
CA ASN A 241 -2.30 11.01 1.91
C ASN A 241 -3.05 12.36 1.76
N LEU A 242 -4.02 12.66 2.63
CA LEU A 242 -4.79 13.91 2.61
C LEU A 242 -4.03 15.06 3.28
N ALA A 243 -3.18 14.78 4.26
CA ALA A 243 -2.32 15.72 4.96
C ALA A 243 -1.28 16.40 4.05
N ALA A 244 -1.07 15.88 2.84
CA ALA A 244 -0.26 16.50 1.80
C ALA A 244 -1.01 17.56 0.97
N ASN A 245 -2.34 17.68 1.09
CA ASN A 245 -3.13 18.65 0.34
C ASN A 245 -3.21 20.02 1.05
N VAL A 246 -3.26 21.07 0.24
CA VAL A 246 -3.18 22.51 0.59
C VAL A 246 -4.27 22.99 1.57
N ARG A 247 -5.24 22.15 1.96
CA ARG A 247 -6.38 22.53 2.81
C ARG A 247 -6.16 22.34 4.32
N GLY A 248 -5.07 21.70 4.75
CA GLY A 248 -4.81 21.48 6.17
C GLY A 248 -5.72 20.44 6.84
N ASP A 249 -6.32 19.57 6.03
CA ASP A 249 -7.11 18.43 6.48
C ASP A 249 -6.26 17.15 6.46
N GLY A 250 -6.67 16.15 7.23
CA GLY A 250 -5.98 14.85 7.30
C GLY A 250 -5.50 14.50 8.70
N ASN A 251 -4.79 13.39 8.78
CA ASN A 251 -4.38 12.74 10.01
C ASN A 251 -2.88 12.48 10.04
N ILE A 252 -2.34 12.49 11.24
CA ILE A 252 -0.98 12.07 11.54
C ILE A 252 -1.05 10.95 12.56
N TYR A 253 -0.39 9.84 12.28
CA TYR A 253 -0.28 8.70 13.17
C TYR A 253 1.09 8.71 13.82
N PHE A 254 1.15 8.78 15.14
CA PHE A 254 2.39 8.74 15.92
C PHE A 254 2.59 7.36 16.54
N PHE A 255 3.82 6.86 16.46
CA PHE A 255 4.17 5.53 16.95
C PHE A 255 5.08 5.60 18.17
N TYR A 256 4.71 4.87 19.21
CA TYR A 256 5.44 4.88 20.47
C TYR A 256 5.39 3.52 21.17
N LYS A 257 6.28 3.34 22.16
CA LYS A 257 6.17 2.31 23.20
C LYS A 257 6.23 3.01 24.55
N ASP A 258 5.48 2.53 25.53
CA ASP A 258 5.46 3.09 26.87
C ASP A 258 5.67 2.00 27.94
N GLU A 259 5.75 2.42 29.19
CA GLU A 259 5.92 1.53 30.36
C GLU A 259 4.82 0.47 30.45
N ASN A 260 3.60 0.80 30.05
CA ASN A 260 2.45 -0.10 30.12
C ASN A 260 2.47 -1.15 28.99
N ASN A 261 3.03 -0.79 27.83
CA ASN A 261 3.10 -1.61 26.62
C ASN A 261 4.52 -1.64 26.05
N PRO A 262 5.52 -2.17 26.78
CA PRO A 262 6.93 -2.05 26.39
C PRO A 262 7.29 -2.93 25.18
N LEU A 263 6.45 -3.90 24.84
CA LEU A 263 6.69 -4.88 23.78
C LEU A 263 5.88 -4.64 22.50
N SER A 264 4.90 -3.73 22.52
CA SER A 264 3.98 -3.52 21.39
C SER A 264 3.94 -2.04 21.00
N TYR A 265 4.10 -1.76 19.71
CA TYR A 265 3.98 -0.41 19.17
C TYR A 265 2.54 0.07 19.28
N GLN A 266 2.37 1.22 19.92
CA GLN A 266 1.09 1.89 20.08
C GLN A 266 0.96 3.05 19.10
N VAL A 267 -0.29 3.38 18.74
CA VAL A 267 -0.60 4.44 17.77
C VAL A 267 -1.45 5.53 18.41
N ILE A 268 -1.05 6.79 18.18
CA ILE A 268 -1.88 7.97 18.44
C ILE A 268 -2.32 8.53 17.10
N LYS A 269 -3.62 8.76 16.93
CA LYS A 269 -4.13 9.52 15.77
C LYS A 269 -4.24 10.99 16.15
N TYR A 270 -3.72 11.87 15.31
CA TYR A 270 -3.89 13.31 15.43
C TYR A 270 -4.61 13.85 14.21
N ASP A 271 -5.72 14.53 14.42
CA ASP A 271 -6.49 15.19 13.38
C ASP A 271 -5.99 16.63 13.20
N ILE A 272 -5.48 16.94 12.01
CA ILE A 272 -4.84 18.22 11.71
C ILE A 272 -5.85 19.37 11.76
N SER A 273 -7.07 19.13 11.26
CA SER A 273 -8.11 20.14 11.12
C SER A 273 -8.63 20.60 12.49
N THR A 274 -8.87 19.65 13.39
CA THR A 274 -9.44 19.90 14.73
C THR A 274 -8.36 20.09 15.79
N LYS A 275 -7.10 19.76 15.47
CA LYS A 275 -5.95 19.73 16.39
C LYS A 275 -6.19 18.77 17.57
N GLU A 276 -6.94 17.71 17.32
CA GLU A 276 -7.33 16.72 18.31
C GLU A 276 -6.42 15.50 18.26
N TRP A 277 -5.95 15.09 19.43
CA TRP A 277 -5.24 13.84 19.63
C TRP A 277 -6.22 12.77 20.11
N LEU A 278 -6.11 11.56 19.59
CA LEU A 278 -6.87 10.39 19.99
C LEU A 278 -5.88 9.31 20.46
N ILE A 279 -5.71 9.19 21.77
CA ILE A 279 -4.86 8.17 22.40
C ILE A 279 -5.71 6.96 22.77
N ASN A 280 -5.20 5.76 22.51
CA ASN A 280 -5.86 4.46 22.79
C ASN A 280 -7.27 4.34 22.17
N GLY A 281 -7.52 5.09 21.10
CA GLY A 281 -8.82 5.19 20.45
C GLY A 281 -9.02 4.24 19.29
N TYR A 282 -8.32 3.10 19.25
CA TYR A 282 -8.39 2.14 18.15
C TYR A 282 -8.68 0.71 18.62
N GLN A 283 -9.26 -0.06 17.71
CA GLN A 283 -9.34 -1.52 17.80
C GLN A 283 -8.63 -2.15 16.63
N GLU A 284 -8.05 -3.32 16.87
CA GLU A 284 -7.43 -4.15 15.86
C GLU A 284 -8.44 -5.14 15.30
N TRP A 285 -8.59 -5.16 13.98
CA TRP A 285 -9.46 -6.06 13.25
C TRP A 285 -8.61 -6.92 12.34
N ARG A 286 -8.64 -8.24 12.50
CA ARG A 286 -7.92 -9.14 11.60
C ARG A 286 -8.42 -8.96 10.16
N VAL A 287 -7.50 -8.78 9.22
CA VAL A 287 -7.83 -8.80 7.79
C VAL A 287 -7.71 -10.23 7.30
N HIS A 288 -8.82 -10.79 6.81
CA HIS A 288 -8.86 -12.15 6.31
C HIS A 288 -8.26 -12.23 4.91
N SER A 289 -7.42 -13.25 4.70
CA SER A 289 -6.95 -13.57 3.36
C SER A 289 -8.03 -14.28 2.56
N THR A 290 -7.91 -14.30 1.23
CA THR A 290 -8.84 -15.02 0.35
C THR A 290 -8.84 -16.53 0.61
N GLU A 291 -7.71 -17.11 1.04
CA GLU A 291 -7.61 -18.51 1.47
C GLU A 291 -8.45 -18.82 2.71
N ASP A 292 -8.64 -17.85 3.61
CA ASP A 292 -9.39 -18.03 4.88
C ASP A 292 -10.91 -18.18 4.66
N LYS A 293 -11.41 -17.93 3.44
CA LYS A 293 -12.85 -18.00 3.08
C LYS A 293 -13.32 -19.39 2.63
N GLY A 294 -12.54 -20.45 2.87
CA GLY A 294 -13.01 -21.82 2.67
C GLY A 294 -14.08 -22.19 3.69
N TRP A 295 -15.35 -22.01 3.31
CA TRP A 295 -16.54 -22.53 4.01
C TRP A 295 -17.23 -23.52 3.06
#